data_AF-A0A9D6XLU6-F1
#
_entry.id   AF-A0A9D6XLU6-F1
#
_cell.length_a   1.000
_cell.length_b   1.000
_cell.length_c   1.000
_cell.angle_alpha   90.00
_cell.angle_beta   90.00
_cell.angle_gamma   90.00
#
_symmetry.space_group_name_H-M   'P 1'
#
loop_
_entity.id
_entity.type
_entity.pdbx_description
1 polymer ?
#
loop_
_entity_poly.entity_id
_entity_poly.type
_entity_poly.pdbx_seq_one_letter_code
_entity_poly.pdbx_strand_id
1 'polypeptide(L)'
;MNLSELARRLNVLPQELRDKLPALGFDIGSRAIKIDDHVAQQIMEKWAELRRRERVQEKFAKQKEVTETVAEIAPPAAQEISLPGVITVRAFATRL
;
A
#
# COMPACT_ATOMS: atom_id res chain seq x y z
N MET A 1 -25.10 -3.44 -19.80
CA MET A 1 -23.70 -3.93 -19.97
C MET A 1 -23.43 -5.18 -19.12
N ASN A 2 -22.48 -6.05 -19.51
CA ASN A 2 -22.12 -7.23 -18.71
C ASN A 2 -21.10 -6.88 -17.61
N LEU A 3 -21.21 -7.53 -16.44
CA LEU A 3 -20.28 -7.32 -15.32
C LEU A 3 -18.82 -7.66 -15.69
N SER A 4 -18.61 -8.73 -16.45
CA SER A 4 -17.26 -9.12 -16.92
C SER A 4 -16.65 -8.07 -17.86
N GLU A 5 -17.48 -7.41 -18.68
CA GLU A 5 -17.04 -6.33 -19.55
C GLU A 5 -16.70 -5.06 -18.75
N LEU A 6 -17.51 -4.76 -17.73
CA LEU A 6 -17.21 -3.67 -16.80
C LEU A 6 -15.89 -3.91 -16.05
N ALA A 7 -15.68 -5.13 -15.55
CA ALA A 7 -14.43 -5.51 -14.88
C ALA A 7 -13.21 -5.38 -15.81
N ARG A 8 -13.33 -5.78 -17.08
CA ARG A 8 -12.28 -5.59 -18.09
C ARG A 8 -11.94 -4.11 -18.31
N ARG A 9 -12.96 -3.25 -18.43
CA ARG A 9 -12.74 -1.79 -18.60
C ARG A 9 -12.07 -1.14 -17.40
N LEU A 10 -12.42 -1.60 -16.20
CA LEU A 10 -11.83 -1.12 -14.93
C LEU A 10 -10.47 -1.77 -14.61
N ASN A 11 -10.03 -2.72 -15.44
CA ASN A 11 -8.80 -3.52 -15.29
C ASN A 11 -8.70 -4.21 -13.91
N VAL A 12 -9.79 -4.86 -13.50
CA VAL A 12 -9.90 -5.60 -12.23
C VAL A 12 -10.52 -6.97 -12.45
N LEU A 13 -10.32 -7.89 -11.52
CA LEU A 13 -10.97 -9.20 -11.61
C LEU A 13 -12.49 -9.05 -11.41
N PRO A 14 -13.32 -9.80 -12.15
CA PRO A 14 -14.77 -9.78 -11.96
C PRO A 14 -15.21 -10.18 -10.54
N GLN A 15 -14.42 -11.00 -9.84
CA GLN A 15 -14.69 -11.37 -8.45
C GLN A 15 -14.43 -10.19 -7.51
N GLU A 16 -13.27 -9.53 -7.62
CA GLU A 16 -12.94 -8.35 -6.82
C GLU A 16 -13.95 -7.22 -7.01
N LEU A 17 -14.41 -7.01 -8.25
CA LEU A 17 -15.44 -6.03 -8.54
C LEU A 17 -16.74 -6.39 -7.78
N ARG A 18 -17.16 -7.66 -7.75
CA ARG A 18 -18.34 -8.09 -6.99
C ARG A 18 -18.21 -7.83 -5.50
N ASP A 19 -17.04 -8.09 -4.93
CA ASP A 19 -16.84 -7.93 -3.49
C ASP A 19 -16.86 -6.45 -3.07
N LYS A 20 -16.38 -5.57 -3.95
CA LYS A 20 -16.30 -4.13 -3.71
C LYS A 20 -17.60 -3.38 -4.02
N LEU A 21 -18.49 -3.94 -4.84
CA LEU A 21 -19.76 -3.30 -5.21
C LEU A 21 -20.70 -3.05 -4.00
N PRO A 22 -20.94 -4.01 -3.09
CA PRO A 22 -21.71 -3.77 -1.88
C PRO A 22 -21.12 -2.67 -1.00
N ALA A 23 -19.79 -2.60 -0.89
CA ALA A 23 -19.10 -1.55 -0.13
C ALA A 23 -19.29 -0.15 -0.75
N LEU A 24 -19.56 -0.07 -2.05
CA LEU A 24 -19.88 1.16 -2.76
C LEU A 24 -21.38 1.51 -2.73
N GLY A 25 -22.22 0.68 -2.10
CA GLY A 25 -23.67 0.86 -2.02
C GLY A 25 -24.44 0.34 -3.23
N PHE A 26 -23.80 -0.45 -4.10
CA PHE A 26 -24.47 -1.10 -5.22
C PHE A 26 -24.73 -2.57 -4.88
N ASP A 27 -25.99 -2.93 -4.66
CA ASP A 27 -26.37 -4.33 -4.48
C ASP A 27 -26.57 -4.97 -5.86
N ILE A 28 -25.54 -5.67 -6.31
CA ILE A 28 -25.59 -6.48 -7.52
C ILE A 28 -25.55 -7.92 -7.03
N GLY A 29 -26.67 -8.63 -7.20
CA GLY A 29 -26.81 -10.01 -6.73
C GLY A 29 -25.59 -10.87 -7.08
N SER A 30 -25.25 -11.82 -6.21
CA SER A 30 -24.00 -12.60 -6.22
C SER A 30 -23.63 -13.26 -7.56
N ARG A 31 -24.61 -13.45 -8.47
CA ARG A 31 -24.44 -14.01 -9.82
C ARG A 31 -24.87 -13.08 -10.94
N ALA A 32 -24.98 -11.78 -10.71
CA ALA A 32 -25.38 -10.89 -11.78
C ALA A 32 -24.43 -11.00 -12.98
N ILE A 33 -25.03 -11.26 -14.14
CA ILE A 33 -24.33 -11.34 -15.42
C ILE A 33 -24.49 -10.00 -16.14
N LYS A 34 -25.67 -9.37 -16.00
CA LYS A 34 -26.05 -8.11 -16.63
C LYS A 34 -26.24 -7.02 -15.59
N ILE A 35 -25.82 -5.81 -15.95
CA ILE A 35 -25.96 -4.57 -15.19
C ILE A 35 -26.58 -3.55 -16.15
N ASP A 36 -27.50 -2.71 -15.67
CA ASP A 36 -28.03 -1.61 -16.46
C ASP A 36 -26.94 -0.59 -16.79
N ASP A 37 -26.97 -0.03 -18.00
CA ASP A 37 -25.92 0.88 -18.45
C ASP A 37 -25.81 2.13 -17.58
N HIS A 38 -26.93 2.61 -17.04
CA HIS A 38 -26.97 3.71 -16.08
C HIS A 38 -26.24 3.36 -14.77
N VAL A 39 -26.50 2.19 -14.22
CA VAL A 39 -25.85 1.70 -12.99
C VAL A 39 -24.36 1.46 -13.24
N ALA A 40 -24.00 0.90 -14.40
CA ALA A 40 -22.62 0.70 -14.79
C ALA A 40 -21.84 2.03 -14.86
N GLN A 41 -22.47 3.09 -15.38
CA GLN A 41 -21.85 4.43 -15.40
C GLN A 41 -21.59 4.97 -13.99
N GLN A 42 -22.58 4.87 -13.09
CA GLN A 42 -22.44 5.28 -11.70
C GLN A 42 -21.33 4.50 -10.97
N ILE A 43 -21.23 3.20 -11.23
CA ILE A 43 -20.17 2.35 -10.69
C ILE A 43 -18.80 2.83 -11.18
N MET A 44 -18.65 3.13 -12.47
CA MET A 44 -17.37 3.61 -13.01
C MET A 44 -16.92 4.91 -12.37
N GLU A 45 -17.84 5.86 -12.15
CA GLU A 45 -17.54 7.13 -11.48
C GLU A 45 -17.10 6.92 -10.03
N LYS A 46 -17.88 6.16 -9.25
CA LYS A 46 -17.55 5.84 -7.85
C LYS A 46 -16.25 5.05 -7.72
N TRP A 47 -15.99 4.14 -8.66
CA TRP A 47 -14.76 3.37 -8.71
C TRP A 47 -13.53 4.26 -8.95
N ALA A 48 -13.64 5.22 -9.88
CA ALA A 48 -12.58 6.16 -10.16
C ALA A 48 -12.28 7.06 -8.94
N GLU A 49 -13.32 7.50 -8.22
CA GLU A 49 -13.16 8.25 -6.96
C GLU A 49 -12.45 7.42 -5.89
N LEU A 50 -12.86 6.17 -5.68
CA LEU A 50 -12.25 5.27 -4.71
C LEU A 50 -10.76 5.05 -5.02
N ARG A 51 -10.44 4.69 -6.27
CA ARG A 51 -9.06 4.49 -6.72
C ARG A 51 -8.20 5.74 -6.58
N ARG A 52 -8.78 6.93 -6.79
CA ARG A 52 -8.07 8.19 -6.57
C ARG A 52 -7.74 8.40 -5.09
N ARG A 53 -8.70 8.10 -4.19
CA ARG A 53 -8.50 8.18 -2.74
C ARG A 53 -7.44 7.17 -2.26
N GLU A 54 -7.52 5.92 -2.73
CA GLU A 54 -6.53 4.88 -2.40
C GLU A 54 -5.12 5.29 -2.84
N ARG A 55 -4.93 5.77 -4.07
CA ARG A 55 -3.60 6.26 -4.53
C ARG A 55 -3.06 7.40 -3.68
N VAL A 56 -3.92 8.30 -3.22
CA VAL A 56 -3.52 9.42 -2.36
C VAL A 56 -3.11 8.88 -0.99
N GLN A 57 -3.90 7.98 -0.40
CA GLN A 57 -3.56 7.34 0.87
C GLN A 57 -2.27 6.52 0.79
N GLU A 58 -2.05 5.73 -0.26
CA GLU A 58 -0.79 5.00 -0.46
C GLU A 58 0.42 5.93 -0.52
N LYS A 59 0.30 7.10 -1.16
CA LYS A 59 1.37 8.10 -1.19
C LYS A 59 1.67 8.69 0.19
N PHE A 60 0.65 8.85 1.04
CA PHE A 60 0.84 9.30 2.42
C PHE A 60 1.39 8.18 3.32
N ALA A 61 0.95 6.94 3.14
CA ALA A 61 1.45 5.78 3.86
C ALA A 61 2.93 5.53 3.55
N LYS A 62 3.33 5.55 2.28
CA LYS A 62 4.74 5.42 1.87
C LYS A 62 5.63 6.54 2.41
N GLN A 63 5.11 7.76 2.56
CA GLN A 63 5.87 8.85 3.18
C GLN A 63 6.08 8.61 4.68
N LYS A 64 5.10 8.02 5.38
CA LYS A 64 5.21 7.66 6.80
C LYS A 64 6.16 6.47 7.00
N GLU A 65 6.09 5.44 6.18
CA GLU A 65 7.03 4.31 6.25
C GLU A 65 8.47 4.73 5.94
N VAL A 66 8.70 5.69 5.04
CA VAL A 66 10.06 6.25 4.82
C VAL A 66 10.54 7.05 6.04
N THR A 67 9.66 7.66 6.83
CA THR A 67 10.06 8.35 8.07
C THR A 67 10.31 7.38 9.22
N GLU A 68 9.57 6.28 9.30
CA GLU A 68 9.77 5.23 10.32
C GLU A 68 11.00 4.35 10.02
N THR A 69 11.27 4.03 8.75
CA THR A 69 12.49 3.27 8.37
C THR A 69 13.78 4.06 8.57
N VAL A 70 13.75 5.40 8.49
CA VAL A 70 14.92 6.24 8.89
C VAL A 70 15.08 6.26 10.42
N ALA A 71 14.02 6.04 11.19
CA ALA A 71 14.10 5.92 12.65
C ALA A 71 14.52 4.52 13.12
N GLU A 72 14.23 3.46 12.36
CA GLU A 72 14.67 2.09 12.65
C GLU A 72 16.10 1.77 12.20
N ILE A 73 16.69 2.57 11.30
CA ILE A 73 18.15 2.59 11.10
C ILE A 73 18.78 3.52 12.15
N ALA A 74 18.43 3.34 13.42
CA ALA A 74 19.39 3.62 14.48
C ALA A 74 20.52 2.60 14.29
N PRO A 75 21.76 3.01 13.98
CA PRO A 75 22.87 2.05 13.92
C PRO A 75 22.88 1.27 15.24
N PRO A 76 23.03 -0.07 15.22
CA PRO A 76 23.10 -0.85 16.44
C PRO A 76 24.19 -0.21 17.30
N ALA A 77 23.79 0.22 18.51
CA ALA A 77 24.60 0.90 19.51
C ALA A 77 26.08 0.99 19.12
N ALA A 78 26.48 2.13 18.56
CA ALA A 78 27.89 2.43 18.40
C ALA A 78 28.53 2.29 19.78
N GLN A 79 29.27 1.20 20.00
CA GLN A 79 30.07 1.06 21.20
C GLN A 79 31.08 2.19 21.16
N GLU A 80 30.88 3.20 22.00
CA GLU A 80 31.83 4.29 22.21
C GLU A 80 33.06 3.70 22.90
N ILE A 81 33.95 3.10 22.10
CA ILE A 81 35.23 2.61 22.59
C ILE A 81 36.14 3.84 22.76
N SER A 82 36.25 4.31 23.99
CA SER A 82 37.18 5.39 24.36
C SER A 82 38.63 4.88 24.28
N LEU A 83 39.39 5.39 23.31
CA LEU A 83 40.79 5.04 23.10
C LEU A 83 41.70 6.14 23.68
N PRO A 84 42.75 5.79 24.45
CA PRO A 84 43.76 6.75 24.87
C PRO A 84 44.63 7.18 23.69
N GLY A 85 45.22 8.39 23.76
CA GLY A 85 46.03 8.96 22.67
C GLY A 85 47.27 8.16 22.26
N VAL A 86 47.73 7.21 23.08
CA VAL A 86 48.76 6.23 22.74
C VAL A 86 48.34 4.86 23.28
N ILE A 87 48.25 3.86 22.41
CA ILE A 87 47.95 2.46 22.76
C ILE A 87 48.86 1.51 21.98
N THR A 88 49.22 0.38 22.58
CA THR A 88 49.96 -0.67 21.87
C THR A 88 49.02 -1.49 20.98
N VAL A 89 49.53 -1.97 19.84
CA VAL A 89 48.75 -2.73 18.84
C VAL A 89 48.03 -3.93 19.46
N ARG A 90 48.68 -4.62 20.41
CA ARG A 90 48.09 -5.76 21.14
C ARG A 90 46.87 -5.36 21.96
N ALA A 91 46.94 -4.24 22.68
CA ALA A 91 45.85 -3.76 23.53
C ALA A 91 44.68 -3.21 22.70
N PHE A 92 44.96 -2.65 21.52
CA PHE A 92 43.94 -2.23 20.57
C PHE A 92 43.13 -3.41 20.02
N ALA A 93 43.81 -4.48 19.59
CA ALA A 93 43.15 -5.68 19.06
C ALA A 93 42.24 -6.41 20.07
N THR A 94 42.37 -6.14 21.37
CA THR A 94 41.52 -6.73 22.42
C THR A 94 40.27 -5.90 22.71
N ARG A 95 40.20 -4.64 22.23
CA ARG A 95 39.09 -3.71 22.50
C ARG A 95 38.14 -3.50 21.32
N LEU A 96 38.45 -4.07 20.15
CA LEU A 96 37.56 -4.25 18.99
C LEU A 96 36.83 -5.59 19.11
#